data_AF-A0A370DZC1-F1
#
_entry.id   AF-A0A370DZC1-F1
#
_cell.length_a   1.000
_cell.length_b   1.000
_cell.length_c   1.000
_cell.angle_alpha   90.00
_cell.angle_beta   90.00
_cell.angle_gamma   90.00
#
_symmetry.space_group_name_H-M   'P 1'
#
loop_
_entity.id
_entity.type
_entity.pdbx_description
1 polymer ?
#
loop_
_entity_poly.entity_id
_entity_poly.type
_entity_poly.pdbx_seq_one_letter_code
_entity_poly.pdbx_strand_id
1 'polypeptide(L)'
;MKQRTTTKHIPNYQGQRWLQPKLPAQGESWLLGKHHSLAKETPKQAARIEVLGQLIEQAPWKWPKRPLYFICDLHADTDAFHASLVASGLIKKTGTRDKDYKLTKAARKGRILIGGDCFDKGPSVLRLLRSIHRLKKRGARVSVLAGNHDIRTMIGMRAVDGSNDPRIEHFFVRMGPKAIPLLKEIAEEYLKDSNRLRGIPRTRECRQRLFPSKKWFDEFPMRAEWMMPDPGIAKELHRLKEKVPQFTQGCEEIGLSLRTAYATTLKFQELFLHPKGEFTWFYRKLRLAHREGAFLFIHAGLNDRICRLITNHGIGYLNRQFCREAWSDPFAFYYGSLANTLRNQVQAGGYAVHALRSGSDAPQGYPRHRTRSPQPAAWPADYAAQGYDQL
;
A
#
# COMPACT_ATOMS: atom_id res chain seq x y z
N MET A 1 -5.78 39.97 -11.09
CA MET A 1 -6.45 38.90 -10.32
C MET A 1 -7.62 38.34 -11.13
N LYS A 2 -7.45 37.20 -11.84
CA LYS A 2 -8.57 36.54 -12.54
C LYS A 2 -9.38 35.73 -11.52
N GLN A 3 -10.70 35.94 -11.52
CA GLN A 3 -11.67 35.24 -10.67
C GLN A 3 -11.49 33.72 -10.78
N ARG A 4 -11.29 33.08 -9.63
CA ARG A 4 -11.20 31.63 -9.48
C ARG A 4 -12.57 31.03 -9.79
N THR A 5 -12.75 30.42 -10.95
CA THR A 5 -13.93 29.59 -11.24
C THR A 5 -13.84 28.32 -10.38
N THR A 6 -14.44 28.34 -9.20
CA THR A 6 -14.75 27.14 -8.41
C THR A 6 -15.70 26.28 -9.22
N THR A 7 -15.22 25.16 -9.76
CA THR A 7 -16.07 24.23 -10.50
C THR A 7 -17.06 23.55 -9.54
N LYS A 8 -18.34 23.84 -9.77
CA LYS A 8 -19.58 23.42 -9.10
C LYS A 8 -19.89 21.90 -9.12
N HIS A 9 -18.91 21.01 -9.22
CA HIS A 9 -19.16 19.56 -9.28
C HIS A 9 -18.94 18.87 -7.95
N ILE A 10 -19.68 19.33 -6.94
CA ILE A 10 -19.87 18.57 -5.70
C ILE A 10 -21.16 17.77 -5.87
N PRO A 11 -21.10 16.42 -5.81
CA PRO A 11 -22.31 15.62 -5.86
C PRO A 11 -23.26 15.98 -4.71
N ASN A 12 -24.57 15.90 -4.95
CA ASN A 12 -25.53 15.94 -3.86
C ASN A 12 -25.36 14.66 -3.02
N TYR A 13 -24.77 14.79 -1.83
CA TYR A 13 -24.44 13.67 -0.97
C TYR A 13 -25.69 12.97 -0.43
N GLN A 14 -25.87 11.70 -0.81
CA GLN A 14 -27.04 10.94 -0.38
C GLN A 14 -26.69 9.98 0.76
N GLY A 15 -27.31 10.21 1.92
CA GLY A 15 -27.13 9.37 3.11
C GLY A 15 -25.98 9.81 4.02
N GLN A 16 -25.57 11.08 3.95
CA GLN A 16 -24.53 11.66 4.82
C GLN A 16 -24.82 11.49 6.32
N ARG A 17 -26.09 11.50 6.73
CA ARG A 17 -26.50 11.24 8.13
C ARG A 17 -26.05 9.89 8.69
N TRP A 18 -25.68 8.95 7.81
CA TRP A 18 -25.21 7.62 8.17
C TRP A 18 -23.68 7.49 8.14
N LEU A 19 -22.97 8.60 7.95
CA LEU A 19 -21.51 8.68 7.92
C LEU A 19 -21.02 9.48 9.13
N GLN A 20 -19.89 9.06 9.68
CA GLN A 20 -19.18 9.82 10.71
C GLN A 20 -18.38 11.00 10.12
N PRO A 21 -17.64 10.85 9.00
CA PRO A 21 -16.82 11.95 8.48
C PRO A 21 -17.67 13.06 7.87
N LYS A 22 -17.23 14.31 8.09
CA LYS A 22 -17.73 15.47 7.34
C LYS A 22 -17.26 15.38 5.90
N LEU A 23 -18.19 15.45 4.95
CA LEU A 23 -17.86 15.37 3.52
C LEU A 23 -17.41 16.73 2.99
N PRO A 24 -16.58 16.78 1.92
CA PRO A 24 -16.07 18.02 1.36
C PRO A 24 -17.18 18.97 0.92
N ALA A 25 -17.11 20.24 1.28
CA ALA A 25 -18.07 21.27 0.84
C ALA A 25 -17.55 22.09 -0.36
N GLN A 26 -16.32 21.82 -0.81
CA GLN A 26 -15.65 22.51 -1.91
C GLN A 26 -14.91 21.50 -2.78
N GLY A 27 -14.76 21.81 -4.07
CA GLY A 27 -13.94 21.07 -5.00
C GLY A 27 -12.97 22.02 -5.71
N GLU A 28 -11.82 21.49 -6.12
CA GLU A 28 -10.83 22.24 -6.89
C GLU A 28 -10.43 21.49 -8.16
N SER A 29 -10.03 22.24 -9.18
CA SER A 29 -9.47 21.63 -10.38
C SER A 29 -8.07 21.11 -10.08
N TRP A 30 -7.87 19.81 -10.30
CA TRP A 30 -6.59 19.12 -10.11
C TRP A 30 -5.42 19.78 -10.85
N LEU A 31 -5.69 20.36 -12.02
CA LEU A 31 -4.68 20.95 -12.90
C LEU A 31 -4.22 22.35 -12.48
N LEU A 32 -4.88 22.97 -11.50
CA LEU A 32 -4.60 24.36 -11.12
C LEU A 32 -3.51 24.53 -10.06
N GLY A 33 -2.70 23.49 -9.83
CA GLY A 33 -1.30 23.65 -9.39
C GLY A 33 -1.08 24.67 -8.29
N LYS A 34 -1.47 24.40 -7.03
CA LYS A 34 -1.23 25.32 -5.90
C LYS A 34 -0.23 24.76 -4.89
N HIS A 35 -0.22 25.26 -3.66
CA HIS A 35 0.71 24.93 -2.57
C HIS A 35 0.95 23.43 -2.30
N HIS A 36 0.06 22.55 -2.76
CA HIS A 36 0.17 21.09 -2.62
C HIS A 36 0.55 20.36 -3.93
N SER A 37 0.72 21.09 -5.03
CA SER A 37 1.19 20.55 -6.30
C SER A 37 2.71 20.75 -6.38
N LEU A 38 3.46 19.65 -6.39
CA LEU A 38 4.92 19.65 -6.49
C LEU A 38 5.39 19.95 -7.93
N ALA A 39 5.04 21.12 -8.47
CA ALA A 39 5.86 21.70 -9.52
C ALA A 39 6.94 22.52 -8.81
N LYS A 40 8.08 21.90 -8.48
CA LYS A 40 9.29 22.70 -8.31
C LYS A 40 9.57 23.27 -9.69
N GLU A 41 9.38 24.58 -9.86
CA GLU A 41 9.88 25.25 -11.05
C GLU A 41 11.38 24.96 -11.12
N THR A 42 11.79 24.33 -12.22
CA THR A 42 13.20 24.03 -12.46
C THR A 42 13.60 24.73 -13.75
N PRO A 43 14.88 25.05 -13.95
CA PRO A 43 15.36 25.66 -15.19
C PRO A 43 14.96 24.89 -16.47
N LYS A 44 14.65 23.60 -16.35
CA LYS A 44 14.23 22.71 -17.46
C LYS A 44 12.71 22.62 -17.66
N GLN A 45 11.91 23.47 -17.04
CA GLN A 45 10.44 23.38 -17.16
C GLN A 45 9.94 23.78 -18.54
N ALA A 46 10.49 24.85 -19.13
CA ALA A 46 10.13 25.30 -20.48
C ALA A 46 10.39 24.20 -21.52
N ALA A 47 11.60 23.62 -21.51
CA ALA A 47 11.95 22.51 -22.38
C ALA A 47 11.03 21.29 -22.20
N ARG A 48 10.59 20.99 -20.96
CA ARG A 48 9.63 19.90 -20.71
C ARG A 48 8.24 20.20 -21.25
N ILE A 49 7.77 21.44 -21.15
CA ILE A 49 6.50 21.88 -21.72
C ILE A 49 6.55 21.78 -23.24
N GLU A 50 7.65 22.20 -23.86
CA GLU A 50 7.86 22.12 -25.31
C GLU A 50 7.82 20.67 -25.82
N VAL A 51 8.63 19.79 -25.21
CA VAL A 51 8.63 18.35 -25.55
C VAL A 51 7.25 17.73 -25.34
N LEU A 52 6.56 18.06 -24.24
CA LEU A 52 5.22 17.57 -23.99
C LEU A 52 4.21 18.10 -25.03
N GLY A 53 4.36 19.36 -25.46
CA GLY A 53 3.56 19.96 -26.52
C GLY A 53 3.71 19.20 -27.84
N GLN A 54 4.95 18.97 -28.27
CA GLN A 54 5.26 18.17 -29.47
C GLN A 54 4.68 16.75 -29.39
N LEU A 55 4.79 16.10 -28.21
CA LEU A 55 4.22 14.76 -28.00
C LEU A 55 2.69 14.77 -28.06
N ILE A 56 2.03 15.81 -27.54
CA ILE A 56 0.57 15.95 -27.58
C ILE A 56 0.08 16.21 -29.01
N GLU A 57 0.84 16.97 -29.81
CA GLU A 57 0.54 17.19 -31.23
C GLU A 57 0.59 15.89 -32.03
N GLN A 58 1.60 15.06 -31.76
CA GLN A 58 1.75 13.75 -32.42
C GLN A 58 0.77 12.69 -31.89
N ALA A 59 0.42 12.76 -30.61
CA ALA A 59 -0.44 11.81 -29.92
C ALA A 59 -1.45 12.52 -29.01
N PRO A 60 -2.58 12.99 -29.55
CA PRO A 60 -3.55 13.75 -28.78
C PRO A 60 -4.15 12.95 -27.63
N TRP A 61 -4.52 13.65 -26.56
CA TRP A 61 -5.14 13.06 -25.37
C TRP A 61 -6.39 12.26 -25.73
N LYS A 62 -6.34 10.95 -25.48
CA LYS A 62 -7.50 10.07 -25.57
C LYS A 62 -8.18 10.00 -24.21
N TRP A 63 -9.30 10.69 -24.04
CA TRP A 63 -10.06 10.62 -22.79
C TRP A 63 -10.71 9.24 -22.59
N PRO A 64 -10.87 8.78 -21.34
CA PRO A 64 -11.65 7.59 -21.01
C PRO A 64 -13.05 7.65 -21.61
N LYS A 65 -13.52 6.54 -22.20
CA LYS A 65 -14.90 6.42 -22.73
C LYS A 65 -15.98 6.47 -21.64
N ARG A 66 -15.59 6.37 -20.37
CA ARG A 66 -16.46 6.33 -19.20
C ARG A 66 -15.81 7.07 -18.03
N PRO A 67 -16.60 7.68 -17.14
CA PRO A 67 -16.07 8.27 -15.92
C PRO A 67 -15.26 7.25 -15.11
N LEU A 68 -14.10 7.69 -14.64
CA LEU A 68 -13.21 6.90 -13.79
C LEU A 68 -13.10 7.58 -12.43
N TYR A 69 -13.32 6.81 -11.37
CA TYR A 69 -13.22 7.23 -9.99
C TYR A 69 -12.02 6.55 -9.37
N PHE A 70 -10.98 7.31 -9.04
CA PHE A 70 -9.75 6.80 -8.48
C PHE A 70 -9.71 7.07 -6.98
N ILE A 71 -9.64 6.02 -6.16
CA ILE A 71 -9.63 6.09 -4.69
C ILE A 71 -8.37 5.37 -4.20
N CYS A 72 -7.47 6.11 -3.54
CA CYS A 72 -6.14 5.61 -3.14
C CYS A 72 -5.99 5.53 -1.62
N ASP A 73 -4.91 4.86 -1.19
CA ASP A 73 -4.47 4.80 0.21
C ASP A 73 -5.59 4.45 1.20
N LEU A 74 -6.32 3.37 0.90
CA LEU A 74 -7.47 2.96 1.70
C LEU A 74 -7.06 2.56 3.13
N HIS A 75 -5.85 2.01 3.29
CA HIS A 75 -5.22 1.71 4.58
C HIS A 75 -6.19 1.10 5.60
N ALA A 76 -6.88 0.02 5.23
CA ALA A 76 -7.81 -0.71 6.10
C ALA A 76 -8.96 0.12 6.73
N ASP A 77 -9.29 1.31 6.18
CA ASP A 77 -10.37 2.15 6.68
C ASP A 77 -11.64 2.03 5.83
N THR A 78 -12.58 1.23 6.32
CA THR A 78 -13.87 1.01 5.65
C THR A 78 -14.77 2.25 5.69
N ASP A 79 -14.70 3.04 6.76
CA ASP A 79 -15.59 4.18 6.96
C ASP A 79 -15.16 5.36 6.07
N ALA A 80 -13.85 5.62 5.99
CA ALA A 80 -13.29 6.56 5.02
C ALA A 80 -13.55 6.11 3.57
N PHE A 81 -13.47 4.81 3.29
CA PHE A 81 -13.83 4.28 1.97
C PHE A 81 -15.31 4.53 1.64
N HIS A 82 -16.23 4.29 2.57
CA HIS A 82 -17.66 4.56 2.38
C HIS A 82 -17.93 6.05 2.20
N ALA A 83 -17.28 6.90 2.99
CA ALA A 83 -17.35 8.35 2.85
C ALA A 83 -16.87 8.79 1.46
N SER A 84 -15.78 8.23 0.96
CA SER A 84 -15.25 8.50 -0.39
C SER A 84 -16.24 8.09 -1.49
N LEU A 85 -16.91 6.94 -1.33
CA LEU A 85 -17.95 6.49 -2.27
C LEU A 85 -19.18 7.41 -2.26
N VAL A 86 -19.60 7.92 -1.11
CA VAL A 86 -20.71 8.90 -1.02
C VAL A 86 -20.28 10.25 -1.58
N ALA A 87 -19.09 10.73 -1.22
CA ALA A 87 -18.53 11.99 -1.71
C ALA A 87 -18.38 12.01 -3.24
N SER A 88 -18.07 10.85 -3.83
CA SER A 88 -17.98 10.68 -5.28
C SER A 88 -19.34 10.48 -5.98
N GLY A 89 -20.45 10.48 -5.22
CA GLY A 89 -21.79 10.18 -5.73
C GLY A 89 -21.97 8.74 -6.25
N LEU A 90 -21.13 7.81 -5.81
CA LEU A 90 -21.13 6.41 -6.26
C LEU A 90 -22.16 5.55 -5.52
N ILE A 91 -22.39 5.86 -4.25
CA ILE A 91 -23.38 5.15 -3.43
C ILE A 91 -24.32 6.14 -2.73
N LYS A 92 -25.53 5.66 -2.46
CA LYS A 92 -26.46 6.24 -1.49
C LYS A 92 -26.47 5.37 -0.24
N LYS A 93 -26.02 5.89 0.92
CA LYS A 93 -26.16 5.17 2.19
C LYS A 93 -27.64 5.14 2.64
N THR A 94 -28.09 3.99 3.10
CA THR A 94 -29.46 3.74 3.56
C THR A 94 -29.54 3.32 5.03
N GLY A 95 -28.41 3.21 5.72
CA GLY A 95 -28.29 2.82 7.12
C GLY A 95 -26.82 2.78 7.55
N THR A 96 -26.56 2.50 8.82
CA THR A 96 -25.21 2.52 9.40
C THR A 96 -24.35 1.35 8.94
N ARG A 97 -24.92 0.16 8.72
CA ARG A 97 -24.13 -1.04 8.40
C ARG A 97 -23.46 -0.96 7.03
N ASP A 98 -22.40 -1.74 6.85
CA ASP A 98 -21.62 -1.76 5.61
C ASP A 98 -22.41 -2.19 4.37
N LYS A 99 -23.53 -2.90 4.56
CA LYS A 99 -24.39 -3.36 3.45
C LYS A 99 -25.50 -2.38 3.13
N ASP A 100 -25.74 -1.40 3.98
CA ASP A 100 -26.89 -0.50 3.87
C ASP A 100 -26.55 0.65 2.93
N TYR A 101 -26.46 0.33 1.63
CA TYR A 101 -26.30 1.30 0.56
C TYR A 101 -26.90 0.79 -0.76
N LYS A 102 -27.20 1.72 -1.68
CA LYS A 102 -27.56 1.42 -3.08
C LYS A 102 -26.55 2.05 -4.02
N LEU A 103 -26.21 1.36 -5.11
CA LEU A 103 -25.40 1.95 -6.19
C LEU A 103 -26.21 3.03 -6.92
N THR A 104 -25.56 4.14 -7.26
CA THR A 104 -26.14 5.19 -8.10
C THR A 104 -26.05 4.82 -9.59
N LYS A 105 -26.64 5.63 -10.48
CA LYS A 105 -26.44 5.49 -11.93
C LYS A 105 -24.98 5.76 -12.31
N ALA A 106 -24.31 6.70 -11.62
CA ALA A 106 -22.91 7.03 -11.84
C ALA A 106 -21.99 5.83 -11.59
N ALA A 107 -22.15 5.13 -10.46
CA ALA A 107 -21.34 3.94 -10.15
C ALA A 107 -21.52 2.79 -11.14
N ARG A 108 -22.72 2.61 -11.70
CA ARG A 108 -22.98 1.56 -12.70
C ARG A 108 -22.39 1.88 -14.07
N LYS A 109 -22.40 3.16 -14.46
CA LYS A 109 -21.85 3.62 -15.75
C LYS A 109 -20.32 3.75 -15.72
N GLY A 110 -19.77 4.23 -14.60
CA GLY A 110 -18.35 4.48 -14.42
C GLY A 110 -17.52 3.25 -14.08
N ARG A 111 -16.22 3.48 -13.89
CA ARG A 111 -15.24 2.52 -13.35
C ARG A 111 -14.69 3.05 -12.03
N ILE A 112 -14.61 2.18 -11.02
CA ILE A 112 -13.95 2.48 -9.75
C ILE A 112 -12.58 1.81 -9.80
N LEU A 113 -11.52 2.59 -9.62
CA LEU A 113 -10.16 2.11 -9.53
C LEU A 113 -9.65 2.36 -8.12
N ILE A 114 -9.24 1.30 -7.43
CA ILE A 114 -8.62 1.36 -6.11
C ILE A 114 -7.11 1.40 -6.31
N GLY A 115 -6.44 2.39 -5.72
CA GLY A 115 -5.01 2.66 -5.86
C GLY A 115 -4.06 1.70 -5.12
N GLY A 116 -4.60 0.68 -4.44
CA GLY A 116 -3.84 -0.26 -3.62
C GLY A 116 -3.73 0.19 -2.17
N ASP A 117 -2.81 -0.45 -1.44
CA ASP A 117 -2.56 -0.22 -0.02
C ASP A 117 -3.83 -0.40 0.84
N CYS A 118 -4.52 -1.50 0.61
CA CYS A 118 -5.69 -1.91 1.41
C CYS A 118 -5.31 -2.44 2.80
N PHE A 119 -4.02 -2.75 3.01
CA PHE A 119 -3.46 -3.22 4.27
C PHE A 119 -2.77 -2.07 5.05
N ASP A 120 -2.57 -2.29 6.36
CA ASP A 120 -1.88 -1.39 7.32
C ASP A 120 -2.73 -0.18 7.81
N LYS A 121 -2.40 0.30 9.02
CA LYS A 121 -2.87 1.52 9.73
C LYS A 121 -4.35 1.63 10.14
N GLY A 122 -5.29 1.22 9.31
CA GLY A 122 -6.71 1.40 9.61
C GLY A 122 -7.27 0.33 10.55
N PRO A 123 -8.54 0.49 10.93
CA PRO A 123 -9.15 -0.32 11.98
C PRO A 123 -9.38 -1.79 11.60
N SER A 124 -9.62 -2.12 10.32
CA SER A 124 -10.00 -3.48 9.93
C SER A 124 -9.78 -3.76 8.44
N VAL A 125 -8.84 -4.65 8.14
CA VAL A 125 -8.53 -5.09 6.78
C VAL A 125 -9.66 -5.95 6.24
N LEU A 126 -10.18 -6.89 7.05
CA LEU A 126 -11.17 -7.85 6.59
C LEU A 126 -12.49 -7.17 6.25
N ARG A 127 -12.92 -6.22 7.08
CA ARG A 127 -14.12 -5.39 6.82
C ARG A 127 -13.96 -4.58 5.53
N LEU A 128 -12.79 -3.98 5.29
CA LEU A 128 -12.53 -3.21 4.07
C LEU A 128 -12.60 -4.10 2.82
N LEU A 129 -11.92 -5.25 2.84
CA LEU A 129 -11.92 -6.16 1.70
C LEU A 129 -13.31 -6.73 1.42
N ARG A 130 -14.09 -7.08 2.45
CA ARG A 130 -15.50 -7.47 2.30
C ARG A 130 -16.34 -6.36 1.68
N SER A 131 -16.12 -5.11 2.10
CA SER A 131 -16.79 -3.93 1.55
C SER A 131 -16.51 -3.75 0.05
N ILE A 132 -15.23 -3.84 -0.36
CA ILE A 132 -14.80 -3.78 -1.77
C ILE A 132 -15.42 -4.94 -2.56
N HIS A 133 -15.38 -6.15 -2.02
CA HIS A 133 -15.93 -7.33 -2.68
C HIS A 133 -17.45 -7.22 -2.86
N ARG A 134 -18.16 -6.68 -1.85
CA ARG A 134 -19.59 -6.43 -1.92
C ARG A 134 -19.94 -5.41 -3.00
N LEU A 135 -19.12 -4.36 -3.15
CA LEU A 135 -19.30 -3.37 -4.21
C LEU A 135 -19.24 -4.03 -5.60
N LYS A 136 -18.29 -4.93 -5.82
CA LYS A 136 -18.18 -5.76 -7.03
C LYS A 136 -19.40 -6.66 -7.23
N LYS A 137 -19.80 -7.39 -6.18
CA LYS A 137 -20.98 -8.29 -6.22
C LYS A 137 -22.28 -7.54 -6.54
N ARG A 138 -22.38 -6.25 -6.21
CA ARG A 138 -23.54 -5.39 -6.55
C ARG A 138 -23.51 -4.82 -7.97
N GLY A 139 -22.53 -5.20 -8.78
CA GLY A 139 -22.44 -4.81 -10.20
C GLY A 139 -21.60 -3.57 -10.47
N ALA A 140 -20.88 -3.03 -9.48
CA ALA A 140 -19.91 -1.96 -9.73
C ALA A 140 -18.68 -2.51 -10.46
N ARG A 141 -18.15 -1.72 -11.41
CA ARG A 141 -16.94 -2.07 -12.16
C ARG A 141 -15.70 -1.65 -11.38
N VAL A 142 -15.23 -2.51 -10.49
CA VAL A 142 -14.07 -2.23 -9.64
C VAL A 142 -12.80 -2.92 -10.16
N SER A 143 -11.70 -2.18 -10.22
CA SER A 143 -10.34 -2.70 -10.42
C SER A 143 -9.45 -2.28 -9.25
N VAL A 144 -8.48 -3.11 -8.88
CA VAL A 144 -7.61 -2.88 -7.72
C VAL A 144 -6.17 -2.93 -8.21
N LEU A 145 -5.43 -1.85 -7.99
CA LEU A 145 -3.99 -1.81 -8.17
C LEU A 145 -3.30 -2.45 -6.97
N ALA A 146 -2.16 -3.07 -7.19
CA ALA A 146 -1.29 -3.51 -6.12
C ALA A 146 -0.64 -2.29 -5.49
N GLY A 147 -0.69 -2.19 -4.16
CA GLY A 147 0.13 -1.30 -3.36
C GLY A 147 1.31 -2.01 -2.73
N ASN A 148 2.24 -1.24 -2.18
CA ASN A 148 3.41 -1.77 -1.46
C ASN A 148 2.99 -2.60 -0.23
N HIS A 149 2.00 -2.12 0.52
CA HIS A 149 1.53 -2.79 1.72
C HIS A 149 0.78 -4.09 1.41
N ASP A 150 0.06 -4.13 0.29
CA ASP A 150 -0.63 -5.33 -0.18
C ASP A 150 0.39 -6.45 -0.47
N ILE A 151 1.41 -6.15 -1.27
CA ILE A 151 2.38 -7.16 -1.72
C ILE A 151 3.35 -7.55 -0.62
N ARG A 152 3.80 -6.60 0.21
CA ARG A 152 4.64 -6.92 1.36
C ARG A 152 3.92 -7.85 2.33
N THR A 153 2.62 -7.64 2.57
CA THR A 153 1.83 -8.53 3.43
C THR A 153 1.72 -9.93 2.82
N MET A 154 1.40 -10.02 1.53
CA MET A 154 1.34 -11.31 0.82
C MET A 154 2.65 -12.09 0.93
N ILE A 155 3.78 -11.46 0.61
CA ILE A 155 5.10 -12.09 0.62
C ILE A 155 5.48 -12.50 2.04
N GLY A 156 5.28 -11.62 3.02
CA GLY A 156 5.60 -11.91 4.42
C GLY A 156 4.79 -13.07 4.99
N MET A 157 3.48 -13.10 4.77
CA MET A 157 2.64 -14.20 5.26
C MET A 157 2.93 -15.52 4.54
N ARG A 158 3.32 -15.48 3.27
CA ARG A 158 3.69 -16.67 2.50
C ARG A 158 5.05 -17.25 2.88
N ALA A 159 5.96 -16.43 3.41
CA ALA A 159 7.28 -16.87 3.83
C ALA A 159 7.24 -17.86 5.01
N VAL A 160 6.22 -17.78 5.86
CA VAL A 160 6.04 -18.68 7.01
C VAL A 160 5.72 -20.10 6.54
N ASP A 161 6.43 -21.09 7.08
CA ASP A 161 6.43 -22.48 6.62
C ASP A 161 6.75 -22.64 5.11
N GLY A 162 7.40 -21.63 4.51
CA GLY A 162 7.90 -21.69 3.15
C GLY A 162 9.14 -22.58 3.02
N SER A 163 9.77 -22.53 1.85
CA SER A 163 11.11 -23.12 1.66
C SER A 163 12.09 -22.55 2.69
N ASN A 164 12.99 -23.38 3.23
CA ASN A 164 14.18 -22.96 4.00
C ASN A 164 15.19 -22.20 3.10
N ASP A 165 14.69 -21.25 2.31
CA ASP A 165 15.47 -20.39 1.43
C ASP A 165 15.80 -19.12 2.21
N PRO A 166 17.09 -18.88 2.53
CA PRO A 166 17.51 -17.69 3.26
C PRO A 166 17.08 -16.38 2.58
N ARG A 167 16.80 -16.38 1.28
CA ARG A 167 16.29 -15.19 0.58
C ARG A 167 14.87 -14.78 0.99
N ILE A 168 14.10 -15.68 1.61
CA ILE A 168 12.65 -15.50 1.83
C ILE A 168 12.29 -15.47 3.31
N GLU A 169 12.99 -16.23 4.16
CA GLU A 169 12.67 -16.44 5.58
C GLU A 169 12.39 -15.14 6.37
N HIS A 170 13.08 -14.05 6.05
CA HIS A 170 12.97 -12.79 6.78
C HIS A 170 11.69 -12.01 6.49
N PHE A 171 11.00 -12.28 5.39
CA PHE A 171 9.91 -11.41 4.93
C PHE A 171 8.75 -11.32 5.92
N PHE A 172 8.47 -12.37 6.69
CA PHE A 172 7.43 -12.31 7.71
C PHE A 172 7.72 -11.24 8.76
N VAL A 173 8.84 -11.39 9.45
CA VAL A 173 9.23 -10.46 10.53
C VAL A 173 9.66 -9.09 9.99
N ARG A 174 10.03 -9.00 8.70
CA ARG A 174 10.31 -7.73 8.01
C ARG A 174 9.11 -6.77 8.01
N MET A 175 7.89 -7.31 8.10
CA MET A 175 6.66 -6.51 8.29
C MET A 175 6.65 -5.80 9.66
N GLY A 176 7.29 -6.39 10.67
CA GLY A 176 7.40 -5.86 12.03
C GLY A 176 6.03 -5.71 12.70
N PRO A 177 5.91 -4.76 13.65
CA PRO A 177 4.68 -4.53 14.41
C PRO A 177 3.43 -4.24 13.56
N LYS A 178 3.61 -3.85 12.30
CA LYS A 178 2.51 -3.52 11.38
C LYS A 178 1.64 -4.72 10.99
N ALA A 179 2.18 -5.94 11.09
CA ALA A 179 1.38 -7.14 10.84
C ALA A 179 0.43 -7.46 12.00
N ILE A 180 0.75 -6.98 13.21
CA ILE A 180 0.08 -7.39 14.45
C ILE A 180 -1.41 -7.06 14.47
N PRO A 181 -1.89 -5.87 14.05
CA PRO A 181 -3.32 -5.58 14.01
C PRO A 181 -4.11 -6.57 13.13
N LEU A 182 -3.57 -6.94 11.97
CA LEU A 182 -4.19 -7.94 11.09
C LEU A 182 -4.17 -9.33 11.73
N LEU A 183 -3.06 -9.71 12.37
CA LEU A 183 -2.98 -11.01 13.06
C LEU A 183 -3.98 -11.07 14.23
N LYS A 184 -4.17 -9.97 14.95
CA LYS A 184 -5.18 -9.87 15.99
C LYS A 184 -6.59 -10.00 15.40
N GLU A 185 -6.89 -9.25 14.34
CA GLU A 185 -8.18 -9.28 13.65
C GLU A 185 -8.57 -10.69 13.19
N ILE A 186 -7.65 -11.41 12.54
CA ILE A 186 -7.91 -12.79 12.09
C ILE A 186 -8.02 -13.75 13.29
N ALA A 187 -7.21 -13.58 14.33
CA ALA A 187 -7.32 -14.42 15.53
C ALA A 187 -8.69 -14.27 16.19
N GLU A 188 -9.14 -13.03 16.36
CA GLU A 188 -10.44 -12.70 16.95
C GLU A 188 -11.61 -13.14 16.06
N GLU A 189 -11.47 -13.20 14.75
CA GLU A 189 -12.57 -13.63 13.89
C GLU A 189 -12.62 -15.14 13.67
N TYR A 190 -11.47 -15.81 13.55
CA TYR A 190 -11.40 -17.20 13.09
C TYR A 190 -10.79 -18.19 14.08
N LEU A 191 -10.16 -17.73 15.17
CA LEU A 191 -9.44 -18.57 16.14
C LEU A 191 -9.94 -18.42 17.59
N LYS A 192 -11.13 -17.84 17.81
CA LYS A 192 -11.73 -17.65 19.14
C LYS A 192 -11.89 -18.95 19.95
N ASP A 193 -12.12 -20.07 19.27
CA ASP A 193 -12.32 -21.35 19.97
C ASP A 193 -10.97 -21.97 20.33
N SER A 194 -10.79 -22.36 21.61
CA SER A 194 -9.57 -22.98 22.13
C SER A 194 -9.13 -24.24 21.36
N ASN A 195 -10.09 -24.96 20.75
CA ASN A 195 -9.83 -26.11 19.89
C ASN A 195 -9.10 -25.77 18.58
N ARG A 196 -9.08 -24.49 18.14
CA ARG A 196 -8.40 -24.07 16.90
C ARG A 196 -6.89 -24.01 17.03
N LEU A 197 -6.36 -24.04 18.25
CA LEU A 197 -4.92 -24.22 18.49
C LEU A 197 -4.52 -25.70 18.65
N ARG A 198 -5.46 -26.63 18.50
CA ARG A 198 -5.17 -28.07 18.45
C ARG A 198 -4.35 -28.36 17.19
N GLY A 199 -3.22 -29.03 17.35
CA GLY A 199 -2.27 -29.29 16.25
C GLY A 199 -1.30 -28.15 15.96
N ILE A 200 -1.46 -26.98 16.61
CA ILE A 200 -0.45 -25.92 16.55
C ILE A 200 0.69 -26.28 17.50
N PRO A 201 1.96 -26.25 17.05
CA PRO A 201 3.09 -26.69 17.87
C PRO A 201 3.32 -25.77 19.06
N ARG A 202 4.29 -26.14 19.92
CA ARG A 202 4.66 -25.35 21.09
C ARG A 202 5.32 -24.02 20.67
N THR A 203 5.35 -23.05 21.58
CA THR A 203 5.87 -21.69 21.35
C THR A 203 7.26 -21.67 20.73
N ARG A 204 8.18 -22.53 21.19
CA ARG A 204 9.55 -22.61 20.66
C ARG A 204 9.59 -22.94 19.17
N GLU A 205 8.79 -23.91 18.74
CA GLU A 205 8.72 -24.33 17.34
C GLU A 205 7.97 -23.30 16.50
N CYS A 206 6.88 -22.71 17.00
CA CYS A 206 6.21 -21.59 16.33
C CYS A 206 7.19 -20.44 16.06
N ARG A 207 8.05 -20.11 17.04
CA ARG A 207 9.09 -19.10 16.88
C ARG A 207 10.09 -19.45 15.77
N GLN A 208 10.50 -20.72 15.70
CA GLN A 208 11.42 -21.21 14.66
C GLN A 208 10.79 -21.16 13.26
N ARG A 209 9.47 -21.34 13.15
CA ARG A 209 8.75 -21.27 11.87
C ARG A 209 8.42 -19.84 11.44
N LEU A 210 8.24 -18.93 12.40
CA LEU A 210 7.93 -17.52 12.13
C LEU A 210 9.16 -16.68 11.80
N PHE A 211 10.31 -16.99 12.42
CA PHE A 211 11.50 -16.16 12.34
C PHE A 211 12.63 -16.87 11.60
N PRO A 212 13.52 -16.12 10.94
CA PRO A 212 14.68 -16.69 10.28
C PRO A 212 15.54 -17.53 11.20
N SER A 213 16.20 -18.53 10.62
CA SER A 213 17.18 -19.33 11.34
C SER A 213 18.35 -18.46 11.84
N LYS A 214 19.12 -18.96 12.83
CA LYS A 214 20.32 -18.24 13.28
C LYS A 214 21.37 -18.08 12.17
N LYS A 215 21.48 -19.07 11.29
CA LYS A 215 22.39 -19.08 10.15
C LYS A 215 22.00 -18.08 9.05
N TRP A 216 20.77 -17.58 9.09
CA TRP A 216 20.27 -16.63 8.11
C TRP A 216 21.18 -15.39 7.97
N PHE A 217 21.76 -14.89 9.06
CA PHE A 217 22.64 -13.72 9.03
C PHE A 217 23.94 -13.96 8.25
N ASP A 218 24.37 -15.22 8.13
CA ASP A 218 25.57 -15.63 7.39
C ASP A 218 25.20 -16.02 5.95
N GLU A 219 24.07 -16.71 5.76
CA GLU A 219 23.65 -17.25 4.46
C GLU A 219 22.96 -16.21 3.56
N PHE A 220 22.19 -15.27 4.13
CA PHE A 220 21.45 -14.27 3.35
C PHE A 220 22.36 -13.39 2.48
N PRO A 221 23.47 -12.81 3.00
CA PRO A 221 24.38 -12.00 2.18
C PRO A 221 24.87 -12.73 0.94
N MET A 222 25.34 -13.97 1.10
CA MET A 222 25.84 -14.81 0.00
C MET A 222 24.78 -15.08 -1.07
N ARG A 223 23.50 -15.18 -0.66
CA ARG A 223 22.38 -15.46 -1.57
C ARG A 223 21.75 -14.21 -2.19
N ALA A 224 22.04 -13.03 -1.63
CA ALA A 224 21.47 -11.76 -2.04
C ALA A 224 22.40 -10.91 -2.92
N GLU A 225 23.71 -11.16 -2.90
CA GLU A 225 24.76 -10.37 -3.56
C GLU A 225 24.48 -10.06 -5.04
N TRP A 226 24.01 -11.04 -5.80
CA TRP A 226 23.72 -10.87 -7.23
C TRP A 226 22.60 -9.84 -7.53
N MET A 227 21.78 -9.49 -6.54
CA MET A 227 20.62 -8.63 -6.69
C MET A 227 20.70 -7.35 -5.85
N MET A 228 21.39 -7.41 -4.72
CA MET A 228 21.44 -6.33 -3.73
C MET A 228 22.88 -5.89 -3.53
N PRO A 229 23.18 -4.57 -3.60
CA PRO A 229 24.50 -4.08 -3.24
C PRO A 229 24.74 -4.21 -1.73
N ASP A 230 26.00 -4.27 -1.31
CA ASP A 230 26.40 -4.48 0.10
C ASP A 230 25.71 -3.54 1.10
N PRO A 231 25.56 -2.22 0.85
CA PRO A 231 24.82 -1.36 1.77
C PRO A 231 23.35 -1.76 1.92
N GLY A 232 22.75 -2.30 0.86
CA GLY A 232 21.39 -2.83 0.87
C GLY A 232 21.28 -4.09 1.73
N ILE A 233 22.23 -5.01 1.59
CA ILE A 233 22.33 -6.22 2.40
C ILE A 233 22.51 -5.85 3.88
N ALA A 234 23.52 -5.03 4.20
CA ALA A 234 23.81 -4.58 5.56
C ALA A 234 22.57 -3.93 6.23
N LYS A 235 21.81 -3.13 5.47
CA LYS A 235 20.58 -2.52 5.94
C LYS A 235 19.49 -3.54 6.27
N GLU A 236 19.34 -4.60 5.48
CA GLU A 236 18.37 -5.66 5.78
C GLU A 236 18.78 -6.49 6.99
N LEU A 237 20.08 -6.80 7.15
CA LEU A 237 20.61 -7.46 8.36
C LEU A 237 20.32 -6.63 9.62
N HIS A 238 20.61 -5.33 9.58
CA HIS A 238 20.36 -4.42 10.71
C HIS A 238 18.87 -4.33 11.03
N ARG A 239 18.02 -4.11 10.01
CA ARG A 239 16.56 -4.06 10.17
C ARG A 239 16.02 -5.34 10.81
N LEU A 240 16.53 -6.50 10.43
CA LEU A 240 16.04 -7.75 10.99
C LEU A 240 16.32 -7.86 12.50
N LYS A 241 17.52 -7.44 12.93
CA LYS A 241 17.90 -7.39 14.35
C LYS A 241 16.96 -6.53 15.18
N GLU A 242 16.47 -5.41 14.61
CA GLU A 242 15.48 -4.55 15.27
C GLU A 242 14.06 -5.12 15.21
N LYS A 243 13.67 -5.73 14.09
CA LYS A 243 12.27 -6.10 13.84
C LYS A 243 11.80 -7.31 14.63
N VAL A 244 12.69 -8.27 14.91
CA VAL A 244 12.39 -9.45 15.73
C VAL A 244 11.91 -9.04 17.14
N PRO A 245 12.69 -8.29 17.96
CA PRO A 245 12.24 -7.90 19.29
C PRO A 245 11.02 -6.97 19.23
N GLN A 246 10.96 -6.04 18.28
CA GLN A 246 9.78 -5.16 18.10
C GLN A 246 8.49 -5.96 17.84
N PHE A 247 8.56 -7.00 17.01
CA PHE A 247 7.40 -7.85 16.74
C PHE A 247 6.99 -8.64 17.98
N THR A 248 7.94 -9.27 18.68
CA THR A 248 7.65 -10.04 19.89
C THR A 248 7.05 -9.15 20.99
N GLN A 249 7.65 -8.00 21.26
CA GLN A 249 7.14 -7.03 22.23
C GLN A 249 5.73 -6.54 21.83
N GLY A 250 5.53 -6.16 20.57
CA GLY A 250 4.20 -5.71 20.11
C GLY A 250 3.14 -6.80 20.22
N CYS A 251 3.51 -8.08 20.07
CA CYS A 251 2.61 -9.20 20.28
C CYS A 251 2.24 -9.35 21.76
N GLU A 252 3.21 -9.20 22.67
CA GLU A 252 2.98 -9.25 24.12
C GLU A 252 2.08 -8.10 24.60
N GLU A 253 2.31 -6.88 24.12
CA GLU A 253 1.52 -5.67 24.46
C GLU A 253 0.02 -5.82 24.19
N ILE A 254 -0.37 -6.66 23.21
CA ILE A 254 -1.76 -6.91 22.86
C ILE A 254 -2.26 -8.31 23.27
N GLY A 255 -1.47 -9.07 24.03
CA GLY A 255 -1.82 -10.41 24.49
C GLY A 255 -1.83 -11.50 23.39
N LEU A 256 -1.15 -11.28 22.27
CA LEU A 256 -1.08 -12.22 21.16
C LEU A 256 0.13 -13.15 21.31
N SER A 257 -0.08 -14.38 21.79
CA SER A 257 1.03 -15.35 21.90
C SER A 257 1.64 -15.68 20.53
N LEU A 258 2.93 -16.07 20.49
CA LEU A 258 3.56 -16.54 19.24
C LEU A 258 2.88 -17.78 18.64
N ARG A 259 2.25 -18.63 19.45
CA ARG A 259 1.44 -19.76 18.96
C ARG A 259 0.22 -19.24 18.19
N THR A 260 -0.45 -18.23 18.74
CA THR A 260 -1.60 -17.58 18.08
C THR A 260 -1.15 -16.84 16.82
N ALA A 261 -0.03 -16.10 16.86
CA ALA A 261 0.50 -15.40 15.68
C ALA A 261 0.83 -16.38 14.53
N TYR A 262 1.44 -17.51 14.85
CA TYR A 262 1.72 -18.58 13.88
C TYR A 262 0.43 -19.21 13.33
N ALA A 263 -0.50 -19.63 14.20
CA ALA A 263 -1.79 -20.17 13.79
C ALA A 263 -2.59 -19.19 12.91
N THR A 264 -2.57 -17.91 13.25
CA THR A 264 -3.19 -16.86 12.44
C THR A 264 -2.52 -16.72 11.09
N THR A 265 -1.20 -16.85 11.01
CA THR A 265 -0.50 -16.77 9.72
C THR A 265 -0.91 -17.93 8.80
N LEU A 266 -1.04 -19.15 9.34
CA LEU A 266 -1.61 -20.28 8.59
C LEU A 266 -3.05 -20.00 8.16
N LYS A 267 -3.86 -19.42 9.06
CA LYS A 267 -5.24 -19.02 8.72
C LYS A 267 -5.27 -17.93 7.65
N PHE A 268 -4.34 -16.98 7.65
CA PHE A 268 -4.19 -16.01 6.58
C PHE A 268 -3.91 -16.72 5.25
N GLN A 269 -2.98 -17.68 5.22
CA GLN A 269 -2.67 -18.43 4.00
C GLN A 269 -3.92 -19.16 3.46
N GLU A 270 -4.71 -19.78 4.33
CA GLU A 270 -6.00 -20.38 3.99
C GLU A 270 -7.01 -19.35 3.44
N LEU A 271 -7.15 -18.20 4.10
CA LEU A 271 -8.15 -17.20 3.74
C LEU A 271 -7.81 -16.42 2.47
N PHE A 272 -6.52 -16.16 2.23
CA PHE A 272 -6.05 -15.25 1.19
C PHE A 272 -5.35 -15.93 0.02
N LEU A 273 -4.66 -17.05 0.24
CA LEU A 273 -3.81 -17.69 -0.77
C LEU A 273 -4.44 -18.97 -1.30
N HIS A 274 -5.18 -19.71 -0.48
CA HIS A 274 -5.88 -20.91 -0.94
C HIS A 274 -6.97 -20.56 -1.97
N PRO A 275 -7.19 -21.39 -3.02
CA PRO A 275 -8.17 -21.10 -4.09
C PRO A 275 -9.63 -20.95 -3.61
N LYS A 276 -9.97 -21.53 -2.45
CA LYS A 276 -11.30 -21.43 -1.83
C LYS A 276 -11.37 -20.41 -0.68
N GLY A 277 -10.27 -19.70 -0.39
CA GLY A 277 -10.22 -18.72 0.69
C GLY A 277 -11.15 -17.54 0.43
N GLU A 278 -11.76 -17.01 1.49
CA GLU A 278 -12.72 -15.90 1.42
C GLU A 278 -12.15 -14.68 0.66
N PHE A 279 -10.87 -14.39 0.87
CA PHE A 279 -10.18 -13.22 0.32
C PHE A 279 -9.28 -13.54 -0.88
N THR A 280 -9.27 -14.78 -1.37
CA THR A 280 -8.45 -15.21 -2.53
C THR A 280 -8.65 -14.33 -3.76
N TRP A 281 -9.86 -13.79 -3.93
CA TRP A 281 -10.18 -12.90 -5.04
C TRP A 281 -9.32 -11.64 -5.06
N PHE A 282 -8.80 -11.18 -3.92
CA PHE A 282 -8.07 -9.92 -3.80
C PHE A 282 -6.75 -10.02 -4.57
N TYR A 283 -5.85 -10.90 -4.14
CA TYR A 283 -4.53 -11.07 -4.77
C TYR A 283 -4.63 -11.57 -6.22
N ARG A 284 -5.62 -12.43 -6.54
CA ARG A 284 -5.86 -12.90 -7.91
C ARG A 284 -6.32 -11.80 -8.88
N LYS A 285 -6.78 -10.65 -8.36
CA LYS A 285 -7.32 -9.55 -9.17
C LYS A 285 -6.48 -8.28 -9.08
N LEU A 286 -5.39 -8.28 -8.31
CA LEU A 286 -4.44 -7.18 -8.28
C LEU A 286 -3.81 -6.96 -9.66
N ARG A 287 -3.47 -5.70 -9.93
CA ARG A 287 -2.81 -5.25 -11.15
C ARG A 287 -1.68 -4.32 -10.79
N LEU A 288 -0.54 -4.43 -11.46
CA LEU A 288 0.54 -3.48 -11.29
C LEU A 288 0.17 -2.10 -11.85
N ALA A 289 -0.53 -2.08 -12.99
CA ALA A 289 -0.95 -0.84 -13.64
C ALA A 289 -2.29 -0.99 -14.38
N HIS A 290 -2.99 0.14 -14.54
CA HIS A 290 -4.22 0.22 -15.32
C HIS A 290 -4.14 1.39 -16.30
N ARG A 291 -4.52 1.18 -17.57
CA ARG A 291 -4.64 2.24 -18.57
C ARG A 291 -6.08 2.39 -19.01
N GLU A 292 -6.55 3.62 -19.08
CA GLU A 292 -7.85 3.99 -19.63
C GLU A 292 -7.68 5.27 -20.46
N GLY A 293 -7.91 5.18 -21.76
CA GLY A 293 -7.51 6.24 -22.69
C GLY A 293 -5.98 6.48 -22.68
N ALA A 294 -5.57 7.73 -22.58
CA ALA A 294 -4.19 8.19 -22.44
C ALA A 294 -3.72 8.22 -20.97
N PHE A 295 -4.55 7.84 -20.01
CA PHE A 295 -4.23 7.89 -18.59
C PHE A 295 -3.70 6.55 -18.10
N LEU A 296 -2.55 6.60 -17.43
CA LEU A 296 -1.93 5.46 -16.77
C LEU A 296 -2.04 5.65 -15.25
N PHE A 297 -2.59 4.63 -14.60
CA PHE A 297 -2.76 4.58 -13.16
C PHE A 297 -1.82 3.51 -12.59
N ILE A 298 -1.02 3.93 -11.63
CA ILE A 298 -0.04 3.12 -10.92
C ILE A 298 0.03 3.60 -9.46
N HIS A 299 0.46 2.72 -8.56
CA HIS A 299 0.46 3.03 -7.14
C HIS A 299 1.52 4.09 -6.76
N ALA A 300 2.78 3.91 -7.17
CA ALA A 300 3.86 4.85 -6.86
C ALA A 300 4.38 5.58 -8.10
N GLY A 301 5.07 4.87 -9.01
CA GLY A 301 5.73 5.50 -10.14
C GLY A 301 6.33 4.52 -11.12
N LEU A 302 7.02 5.05 -12.13
CA LEU A 302 7.67 4.28 -13.19
C LEU A 302 9.16 4.57 -13.23
N ASN A 303 9.92 3.62 -13.74
CA ASN A 303 11.30 3.83 -14.19
C ASN A 303 11.40 3.47 -15.67
N ASP A 304 12.52 3.81 -16.29
CA ASP A 304 12.72 3.65 -17.74
C ASP A 304 12.57 2.20 -18.20
N ARG A 305 12.96 1.23 -17.37
CA ARG A 305 12.79 -0.19 -17.70
C ARG A 305 11.32 -0.55 -17.83
N ILE A 306 10.48 -0.08 -16.91
CA ILE A 306 9.03 -0.31 -16.97
C ILE A 306 8.40 0.47 -18.12
N CYS A 307 8.83 1.72 -18.37
CA CYS A 307 8.39 2.47 -19.54
C CYS A 307 8.66 1.71 -20.83
N ARG A 308 9.88 1.17 -21.03
CA ARG A 308 10.22 0.33 -22.19
C ARG A 308 9.34 -0.93 -22.28
N LEU A 309 9.09 -1.62 -21.17
CA LEU A 309 8.18 -2.78 -21.16
C LEU A 309 6.76 -2.41 -21.59
N ILE A 310 6.25 -1.27 -21.14
CA ILE A 310 4.92 -0.77 -21.54
C ILE A 310 4.91 -0.41 -23.03
N THR A 311 5.93 0.28 -23.53
CA THR A 311 6.04 0.66 -24.94
C THR A 311 6.12 -0.56 -25.86
N ASN A 312 6.96 -1.55 -25.50
CA ASN A 312 7.23 -2.70 -26.36
C ASN A 312 6.15 -3.79 -26.30
N HIS A 313 5.53 -4.01 -25.13
CA HIS A 313 4.63 -5.15 -24.90
C HIS A 313 3.26 -4.79 -24.32
N GLY A 314 3.08 -3.54 -23.88
CA GLY A 314 1.82 -3.04 -23.35
C GLY A 314 1.51 -3.45 -21.90
N ILE A 315 0.47 -2.81 -21.35
CA ILE A 315 0.04 -2.96 -19.95
C ILE A 315 -0.47 -4.37 -19.62
N GLY A 316 -1.02 -5.08 -20.61
CA GLY A 316 -1.48 -6.47 -20.43
C GLY A 316 -0.31 -7.41 -20.13
N TYR A 317 0.81 -7.23 -20.84
CA TYR A 317 2.04 -7.99 -20.60
C TYR A 317 2.61 -7.67 -19.22
N LEU A 318 2.75 -6.39 -18.88
CA LEU A 318 3.25 -5.94 -17.58
C LEU A 318 2.48 -6.57 -16.41
N ASN A 319 1.15 -6.58 -16.47
CA ASN A 319 0.32 -7.19 -15.43
C ASN A 319 0.49 -8.72 -15.33
N ARG A 320 0.69 -9.42 -16.46
CA ARG A 320 0.97 -10.86 -16.43
C ARG A 320 2.34 -11.16 -15.83
N GLN A 321 3.34 -10.35 -16.17
CA GLN A 321 4.69 -10.47 -15.61
C GLN A 321 4.67 -10.24 -14.11
N PHE A 322 4.00 -9.18 -13.64
CA PHE A 322 3.75 -8.93 -12.22
C PHE A 322 3.12 -10.15 -11.52
N CYS A 323 2.02 -10.69 -12.06
CA CYS A 323 1.36 -11.86 -11.48
C CYS A 323 2.23 -13.12 -11.51
N ARG A 324 3.21 -13.22 -12.42
CA ARG A 324 4.13 -14.35 -12.46
C ARG A 324 5.21 -14.18 -11.41
N GLU A 325 5.96 -13.09 -11.47
CA GLU A 325 7.15 -12.86 -10.65
C GLU A 325 6.82 -12.75 -9.17
N ALA A 326 5.75 -12.02 -8.80
CA ALA A 326 5.33 -11.89 -7.40
C ALA A 326 4.98 -13.26 -6.76
N TRP A 327 4.69 -14.27 -7.57
CA TRP A 327 4.34 -15.61 -7.12
C TRP A 327 5.46 -16.64 -7.31
N SER A 328 6.30 -16.53 -8.34
CA SER A 328 7.35 -17.51 -8.60
C SER A 328 8.63 -17.26 -7.81
N ASP A 329 9.05 -15.99 -7.71
CA ASP A 329 10.27 -15.60 -7.01
C ASP A 329 10.03 -14.30 -6.24
N PRO A 330 9.48 -14.38 -5.01
CA PRO A 330 9.13 -13.20 -4.23
C PRO A 330 10.36 -12.36 -3.85
N PHE A 331 11.55 -12.97 -3.73
CA PHE A 331 12.78 -12.23 -3.47
C PHE A 331 13.18 -11.39 -4.68
N ALA A 332 13.27 -12.03 -5.85
CA ALA A 332 13.60 -11.35 -7.09
C ALA A 332 12.60 -10.25 -7.44
N PHE A 333 11.32 -10.53 -7.22
CA PHE A 333 10.27 -9.54 -7.37
C PHE A 333 10.47 -8.35 -6.43
N TYR A 334 10.62 -8.61 -5.12
CA TYR A 334 10.61 -7.56 -4.09
C TYR A 334 11.80 -6.62 -4.20
N TYR A 335 12.98 -7.10 -4.59
CA TYR A 335 14.15 -6.25 -4.78
C TYR A 335 14.35 -5.82 -6.25
N GLY A 336 13.58 -6.38 -7.19
CA GLY A 336 13.65 -6.07 -8.61
C GLY A 336 12.87 -4.83 -9.07
N SER A 337 12.91 -4.60 -10.38
CA SER A 337 12.36 -3.39 -11.01
C SER A 337 10.84 -3.28 -10.98
N LEU A 338 10.11 -4.41 -10.92
CA LEU A 338 8.65 -4.38 -10.82
C LEU A 338 8.18 -3.89 -9.45
N ALA A 339 8.81 -4.33 -8.35
CA ALA A 339 8.47 -3.80 -7.03
C ALA A 339 8.82 -2.32 -6.87
N ASN A 340 9.77 -1.78 -7.64
CA ASN A 340 10.04 -0.34 -7.65
C ASN A 340 8.84 0.49 -8.11
N THR A 341 7.91 -0.06 -8.89
CA THR A 341 6.69 0.68 -9.25
C THR A 341 5.66 0.76 -8.13
N LEU A 342 5.89 -0.01 -7.06
CA LEU A 342 5.10 0.00 -5.83
C LEU A 342 5.79 0.82 -4.73
N ARG A 343 7.11 1.01 -4.81
CA ARG A 343 7.88 1.69 -3.77
C ARG A 343 8.18 3.12 -4.18
N ASN A 344 7.94 4.06 -3.28
CA ASN A 344 8.46 5.43 -3.39
C ASN A 344 9.98 5.43 -3.13
N GLN A 345 10.77 4.85 -4.03
CA GLN A 345 12.21 5.04 -4.05
C GLN A 345 12.57 5.82 -5.30
N VAL A 346 12.79 7.11 -5.10
CA VAL A 346 13.55 7.94 -6.03
C VAL A 346 14.99 7.43 -5.95
N GLN A 347 15.34 6.44 -6.77
CA GLN A 347 16.73 6.31 -7.19
C GLN A 347 17.06 7.57 -8.00
N ALA A 348 18.26 8.14 -7.80
CA ALA A 348 18.72 9.30 -8.54
C ALA A 348 18.49 9.05 -10.05
N GLY A 349 17.55 9.78 -10.65
CA GLY A 349 17.12 9.62 -12.05
C GLY A 349 15.65 9.19 -12.26
N GLY A 350 14.94 8.71 -11.24
CA GLY A 350 13.54 8.29 -11.36
C GLY A 350 12.55 9.45 -11.18
N TYR A 351 11.83 9.84 -12.23
CA TYR A 351 10.72 10.79 -12.12
C TYR A 351 9.51 10.14 -11.43
N ALA A 352 9.30 10.47 -10.16
CA ALA A 352 8.08 10.11 -9.45
C ALA A 352 6.92 11.00 -9.94
N VAL A 353 5.89 10.39 -10.51
CA VAL A 353 4.56 11.03 -10.64
C VAL A 353 3.82 10.74 -9.35
N HIS A 354 4.09 11.54 -8.32
CA HIS A 354 3.47 11.38 -7.01
C HIS A 354 1.95 11.63 -7.05
N ALA A 355 1.15 10.67 -6.61
CA ALA A 355 -0.15 10.94 -6.01
C ALA A 355 0.10 11.25 -4.53
N LEU A 356 -0.20 12.48 -4.09
CA LEU A 356 -0.03 12.88 -2.69
C LEU A 356 -1.21 12.42 -1.84
N ARG A 357 -0.88 11.93 -0.64
CA ARG A 357 -1.76 11.70 0.50
C ARG A 357 -2.50 12.99 0.88
N SER A 358 -3.80 12.88 1.14
CA SER A 358 -4.52 13.87 1.93
C SER A 358 -4.06 13.79 3.39
N GLY A 359 -3.52 14.89 3.92
CA GLY A 359 -3.23 15.04 5.33
C GLY A 359 -4.53 15.02 6.14
N SER A 360 -4.58 14.15 7.15
CA SER A 360 -5.48 14.31 8.28
C SER A 360 -4.69 14.98 9.39
N ASP A 361 -5.04 16.22 9.72
CA ASP A 361 -4.67 16.82 11.00
C ASP A 361 -5.23 15.93 12.11
N ALA A 362 -4.34 15.26 12.83
CA ALA A 362 -4.69 14.62 14.09
C ALA A 362 -4.77 15.71 15.16
N PRO A 363 -5.84 15.77 15.99
CA PRO A 363 -5.92 16.72 17.08
C PRO A 363 -4.86 16.36 18.14
N GLN A 364 -3.98 17.31 18.43
CA GLN A 364 -3.12 17.27 19.61
C GLN A 364 -4.00 17.29 20.87
N GLY A 365 -3.83 16.32 21.74
CA GLY A 365 -4.49 16.33 23.04
C GLY A 365 -4.11 15.14 23.90
N TYR A 366 -2.99 15.24 24.62
CA TYR A 366 -2.85 14.72 25.99
C TYR A 366 -1.81 15.58 26.74
N PRO A 367 -1.98 15.80 28.06
CA PRO A 367 -1.41 16.94 28.78
C PRO A 367 0.06 16.74 29.12
N ARG A 368 0.86 17.78 28.90
CA ARG A 368 2.24 17.87 29.43
C ARG A 368 2.18 18.26 30.90
N HIS A 369 2.53 17.33 31.77
CA HIS A 369 2.94 17.67 33.13
C HIS A 369 4.27 18.43 33.06
N ARG A 370 4.27 19.65 33.63
CA ARG A 370 5.44 20.47 33.88
C ARG A 370 6.30 19.82 34.96
N THR A 371 7.56 19.56 34.66
CA THR A 371 8.64 19.62 35.65
C THR A 371 9.86 20.28 35.02
N ARG A 372 10.59 21.00 35.86
CA ARG A 372 11.54 22.08 35.59
C ARG A 372 12.83 21.60 34.89
N SER A 373 13.37 22.46 34.02
CA SER A 373 14.77 22.45 33.56
C SER A 373 15.75 22.61 34.73
N PRO A 374 17.01 22.18 34.56
CA PRO A 374 18.03 23.19 34.25
C PRO A 374 19.05 22.78 33.14
N GLN A 375 19.32 23.77 32.29
CA GLN A 375 20.51 24.16 31.49
C GLN A 375 21.46 23.15 30.77
N PRO A 376 22.11 23.62 29.67
CA PRO A 376 22.70 22.77 28.64
C PRO A 376 24.21 22.59 28.77
N ALA A 377 24.70 21.38 28.48
CA ALA A 377 26.12 21.13 28.21
C ALA A 377 26.34 21.09 26.69
N ALA A 378 27.19 22.00 26.22
CA ALA A 378 27.67 22.08 24.84
C ALA A 378 28.62 20.91 24.52
N TRP A 379 28.50 20.35 23.32
CA TRP A 379 29.55 19.57 22.65
C TRP A 379 29.56 19.89 21.15
N PRO A 380 30.73 19.81 20.50
CA PRO A 380 31.12 20.70 19.42
C PRO A 380 30.75 20.20 18.02
N ALA A 381 30.68 21.18 17.12
CA ALA A 381 30.59 21.02 15.69
C ALA A 381 31.92 20.49 15.15
N ASP A 382 31.88 19.32 14.52
CA ASP A 382 32.81 18.88 13.48
C ASP A 382 32.18 17.69 12.73
N TYR A 383 32.50 17.56 11.43
CA TYR A 383 31.88 16.70 10.40
C TYR A 383 30.76 17.33 9.57
N ALA A 384 31.09 18.47 8.95
CA ALA A 384 30.60 18.80 7.62
C ALA A 384 31.77 18.74 6.63
N ALA A 385 31.48 18.29 5.40
CA ALA A 385 32.33 18.22 4.20
C ALA A 385 33.13 16.91 4.00
N GLN A 386 32.63 16.10 3.05
CA GLN A 386 33.31 15.16 2.12
C GLN A 386 32.28 14.08 1.71
N GLY A 387 31.99 13.79 0.44
CA GLY A 387 32.32 14.41 -0.82
C GLY A 387 31.20 14.11 -1.82
N TYR A 388 30.96 15.07 -2.72
CA TYR A 388 30.37 14.81 -4.02
C TYR A 388 31.54 14.79 -4.98
N ASP A 389 31.91 13.62 -5.48
CA ASP A 389 32.57 13.48 -6.76
C ASP A 389 32.49 12.03 -7.24
N GLN A 390 32.05 11.91 -8.51
CA GLN A 390 32.14 10.76 -9.41
C GLN A 390 31.06 9.65 -9.35
N LEU A 391 30.40 9.53 -10.52
CA LEU A 391 29.51 8.49 -11.09
C LEU A 391 28.01 8.53 -10.77
#